data_AF-A0AAD9EYR6-F1
#
_entry.id   AF-A0AAD9EYR6-F1
#
_cell.length_a   1.000
_cell.length_b   1.000
_cell.length_c   1.000
_cell.angle_alpha   90.00
_cell.angle_beta   90.00
_cell.angle_gamma   90.00
#
_symmetry.space_group_name_H-M   'P 1'
#
loop_
_entity.id
_entity.type
_entity.pdbx_description
1 polymer ?
#
loop_
_entity_poly.entity_id
_entity_poly.type
_entity_poly.pdbx_seq_one_letter_code
_entity_poly.pdbx_strand_id
1 'polypeptide(L)'
;MNTVKQTKWAVKCFEDWCQDNSVVIDFQTSTKQQLNNILRDFYATVRNGKGELYGLSSYIGLRAGLNRHINDPPLSLSWSVLKDTEFTTCNNVFIGVVKMLRKKGLYTSVHHSSITEDDFKAIKQVLDPKTPEGLVNKVWFDVQLHFGRRGNEGNRQLKPSSFTTKTDENGLKYATLTFNEHTKNHNDPQARNKESTRGFMCELPGDPLCPVSSLEKYISLLPPDAPAFYLHPRRQVNCDVDNVWFTREPMGVTDLQREEMANISARHLPPDVYFYMLVGSADNLLGLPLNSWALRLIVSGKSSLVQSELLTLNLLCHVCVDRYLAVLHPTVFLRYKQIKYRGACLAAGCGLMNVFLPEGTALYYTVAFLFLVPFLLTELFCSVSIVRVLRRPGPGQKEKEGNRQKKRAVNIICMVLVMLVFNVVPFILMPFLENVIKFDLTTIAFTLSTVGSSVQALLFLSRTGKLPC
;
A
#
# COMPACT_ATOMS: atom_id res chain seq x y z
N MET A 1 1.90 -20.12 5.36
CA MET A 1 1.93 -21.39 6.13
C MET A 1 1.66 -21.09 7.60
N ASN A 2 0.72 -21.79 8.24
CA ASN A 2 0.42 -21.66 9.68
C ASN A 2 1.52 -22.35 10.52
N THR A 3 1.75 -21.88 11.75
CA THR A 3 2.82 -22.30 12.67
C THR A 3 2.92 -23.82 12.85
N VAL A 4 1.79 -24.52 13.00
CA VAL A 4 1.75 -25.99 13.15
C VAL A 4 2.28 -26.71 11.90
N LYS A 5 1.85 -26.28 10.71
CA LYS A 5 2.35 -26.84 9.44
C LYS A 5 3.84 -26.54 9.25
N GLN A 6 4.31 -25.37 9.70
CA GLN A 6 5.74 -25.03 9.68
C GLN A 6 6.55 -25.90 10.65
N THR A 7 6.06 -26.18 11.86
CA THR A 7 6.73 -27.09 12.81
C THR A 7 6.86 -28.48 12.19
N LYS A 8 5.76 -29.06 11.69
CA LYS A 8 5.79 -30.39 11.04
C LYS A 8 6.73 -30.45 9.84
N TRP A 9 6.74 -29.43 8.99
CA TRP A 9 7.69 -29.34 7.87
C TRP A 9 9.14 -29.26 8.34
N ALA A 10 9.44 -28.45 9.36
CA ALA A 10 10.79 -28.29 9.88
C ALA A 10 11.34 -29.54 10.57
N VAL A 11 10.48 -30.26 11.31
CA VAL A 11 10.82 -31.56 11.91
C VAL A 11 11.08 -32.58 10.81
N LYS A 12 10.18 -32.72 9.82
CA LYS A 12 10.40 -33.64 8.71
C LYS A 12 11.71 -33.35 7.95
N CYS A 13 12.00 -32.09 7.60
CA CYS A 13 13.26 -31.76 6.92
C CYS A 13 14.52 -32.06 7.75
N PHE A 14 14.40 -32.13 9.09
CA PHE A 14 15.49 -32.53 9.96
C PHE A 14 15.59 -34.06 10.09
N GLU A 15 14.46 -34.77 10.17
CA GLU A 15 14.37 -36.24 10.15
C GLU A 15 14.92 -36.81 8.83
N ASP A 16 14.43 -36.30 7.69
CA ASP A 16 14.90 -36.67 6.34
C ASP A 16 16.43 -36.47 6.24
N TRP A 17 16.96 -35.33 6.70
CA TRP A 17 18.41 -35.05 6.69
C TRP A 17 19.19 -35.97 7.65
N CYS A 18 18.64 -36.27 8.83
CA CYS A 18 19.27 -37.20 9.77
C CYS A 18 19.38 -38.61 9.16
N GLN A 19 18.34 -39.06 8.46
CA GLN A 19 18.36 -40.33 7.72
C GLN A 19 19.44 -40.32 6.63
N ASP A 20 19.48 -39.27 5.78
CA ASP A 20 20.48 -39.13 4.70
C ASP A 20 21.93 -39.12 5.21
N ASN A 21 22.17 -38.57 6.41
CA ASN A 21 23.50 -38.43 6.99
C ASN A 21 23.82 -39.52 8.03
N SER A 22 22.97 -40.54 8.17
CA SER A 22 23.10 -41.62 9.18
C SER A 22 23.23 -41.11 10.63
N VAL A 23 22.61 -39.97 10.93
CA VAL A 23 22.58 -39.37 12.27
C VAL A 23 21.38 -39.92 13.04
N VAL A 24 21.62 -40.61 14.15
CA VAL A 24 20.57 -41.04 15.08
C VAL A 24 20.47 -40.03 16.22
N ILE A 25 19.27 -39.52 16.47
CA ILE A 25 18.97 -38.61 17.58
C ILE A 25 17.59 -38.91 18.16
N ASP A 26 17.55 -39.11 19.48
CA ASP A 26 16.32 -39.10 20.26
C ASP A 26 16.31 -37.82 21.12
N PHE A 27 15.32 -36.95 20.91
CA PHE A 27 15.21 -35.69 21.64
C PHE A 27 14.96 -35.87 23.14
N GLN A 28 14.41 -37.00 23.61
CA GLN A 28 14.16 -37.22 25.04
C GLN A 28 15.44 -37.56 25.81
N THR A 29 16.34 -38.34 25.22
CA THR A 29 17.57 -38.83 25.89
C THR A 29 18.85 -38.07 25.49
N SER A 30 18.84 -37.34 24.38
CA SER A 30 20.01 -36.56 23.94
C SER A 30 20.33 -35.40 24.86
N THR A 31 21.60 -35.02 24.93
CA THR A 31 22.05 -33.78 25.60
C THR A 31 21.98 -32.56 24.68
N LYS A 32 21.89 -31.37 25.26
CA LYS A 32 22.01 -30.09 24.52
C LYS A 32 23.28 -30.03 23.66
N GLN A 33 24.40 -30.57 24.12
CA GLN A 33 25.67 -30.54 23.40
C GLN A 33 25.66 -31.44 22.15
N GLN A 34 25.07 -32.64 22.24
CA GLN A 34 24.85 -33.51 21.08
C GLN A 34 23.93 -32.82 20.06
N LEU A 35 22.80 -32.28 20.51
CA LEU A 35 21.88 -31.55 19.63
C LEU A 35 22.53 -30.30 19.00
N ASN A 36 23.36 -29.54 19.74
CA ASN A 36 24.15 -28.44 19.19
C ASN A 36 25.07 -28.91 18.05
N ASN A 37 25.79 -30.02 18.23
CA ASN A 37 26.69 -30.52 17.18
C ASN A 37 25.91 -30.92 15.93
N ILE A 38 24.80 -31.65 16.09
CA ILE A 38 23.94 -32.08 15.00
C ILE A 38 23.31 -30.88 14.28
N LEU A 39 22.77 -29.90 15.02
CA LEU A 39 22.20 -28.68 14.43
C LEU A 39 23.23 -27.81 13.70
N ARG A 40 24.49 -27.79 14.18
CA ARG A 40 25.59 -27.07 13.51
C ARG A 40 25.81 -27.62 12.10
N ASP A 41 25.87 -28.94 11.99
CA ASP A 41 26.18 -29.62 10.73
C ASP A 41 24.95 -29.63 9.80
N PHE A 42 23.74 -29.78 10.36
CA PHE A 42 22.45 -29.58 9.68
C PHE A 42 22.36 -28.19 9.03
N TYR A 43 22.57 -27.10 9.77
CA TYR A 43 22.43 -25.74 9.20
C TYR A 43 23.44 -25.47 8.08
N ALA A 44 24.65 -26.05 8.12
CA ALA A 44 25.62 -25.93 7.05
C ALA A 44 25.23 -26.72 5.78
N THR A 45 24.69 -27.92 5.95
CA THR A 45 24.59 -28.93 4.86
C THR A 45 23.18 -29.12 4.30
N VAL A 46 22.11 -28.75 5.02
CA VAL A 46 20.72 -28.94 4.58
C VAL A 46 20.44 -28.30 3.20
N ARG A 47 19.74 -29.03 2.32
CA ARG A 47 19.37 -28.62 0.95
C ARG A 47 17.91 -28.91 0.66
N ASN A 48 17.35 -28.24 -0.36
CA ASN A 48 16.03 -28.58 -0.90
C ASN A 48 16.10 -29.85 -1.77
N GLY A 49 14.94 -30.35 -2.21
CA GLY A 49 14.85 -31.55 -3.08
C GLY A 49 15.47 -31.41 -4.48
N LYS A 50 16.10 -30.26 -4.81
CA LYS A 50 16.92 -30.05 -6.02
C LYS A 50 18.42 -29.99 -5.71
N GLY A 51 18.83 -30.19 -4.46
CA GLY A 51 20.22 -30.03 -4.00
C GLY A 51 20.63 -28.58 -3.73
N GLU A 52 19.71 -27.61 -3.85
CA GLU A 52 20.01 -26.18 -3.68
C GLU A 52 19.90 -25.73 -2.22
N LEU A 53 20.49 -24.58 -1.89
CA LEU A 53 20.34 -23.95 -0.58
C LEU A 53 18.91 -23.43 -0.36
N TYR A 54 18.37 -23.65 0.83
CA TYR A 54 17.13 -23.00 1.27
C TYR A 54 17.28 -21.47 1.37
N GLY A 55 16.21 -20.74 1.04
CA GLY A 55 16.17 -19.28 1.23
C GLY A 55 16.16 -18.86 2.71
N LEU A 56 16.51 -17.61 3.00
CA LEU A 56 16.63 -17.10 4.37
C LEU A 56 15.39 -17.34 5.25
N SER A 57 14.20 -17.13 4.70
CA SER A 57 12.92 -17.35 5.38
C SER A 57 12.71 -18.81 5.78
N SER A 58 13.22 -19.74 4.99
CA SER A 58 13.14 -21.19 5.25
C SER A 58 14.08 -21.57 6.39
N TYR A 59 15.32 -21.09 6.43
CA TYR A 59 16.24 -21.30 7.57
C TYR A 59 15.68 -20.74 8.89
N ILE A 60 15.08 -19.55 8.87
CA ILE A 60 14.37 -18.99 10.04
C ILE A 60 13.21 -19.91 10.45
N GLY A 61 12.46 -20.43 9.48
CA GLY A 61 11.38 -21.40 9.70
C GLY A 61 11.84 -22.73 10.29
N LEU A 62 12.97 -23.29 9.82
CA LEU A 62 13.58 -24.51 10.34
C LEU A 62 13.93 -24.35 11.81
N ARG A 63 14.76 -23.33 12.15
CA ARG A 63 15.19 -23.09 13.54
C ARG A 63 14.01 -22.81 14.48
N ALA A 64 13.01 -22.03 14.03
CA ALA A 64 11.83 -21.74 14.82
C ALA A 64 10.89 -22.96 14.97
N GLY A 65 10.83 -23.84 13.97
CA GLY A 65 10.07 -25.08 14.02
C GLY A 65 10.69 -26.11 14.97
N LEU A 66 11.99 -26.34 14.87
CA LEU A 66 12.72 -27.25 15.76
C LEU A 66 12.69 -26.77 17.21
N ASN A 67 12.90 -25.46 17.47
CA ASN A 67 12.76 -24.90 18.81
C ASN A 67 11.33 -25.03 19.36
N ARG A 68 10.29 -25.07 18.52
CA ARG A 68 8.93 -25.38 18.99
C ARG A 68 8.78 -26.86 19.30
N HIS A 69 9.20 -27.75 18.40
CA HIS A 69 9.09 -29.20 18.60
C HIS A 69 9.69 -29.69 19.93
N ILE A 70 10.86 -29.16 20.30
CA ILE A 70 11.59 -29.47 21.54
C ILE A 70 10.83 -29.03 22.82
N ASN A 71 9.98 -28.00 22.74
CA ASN A 71 9.33 -27.35 23.89
C ASN A 71 7.82 -27.55 23.95
N ASP A 72 7.17 -27.74 22.82
CA ASP A 72 5.76 -28.12 22.75
C ASP A 72 5.62 -29.59 23.23
N PRO A 73 4.44 -30.02 23.72
CA PRO A 73 4.20 -31.43 24.03
C PRO A 73 4.43 -32.33 22.80
N PRO A 74 5.00 -33.54 22.98
CA PRO A 74 5.21 -34.24 24.24
C PRO A 74 6.58 -34.00 24.91
N LEU A 75 7.49 -33.24 24.31
CA LEU A 75 8.89 -33.16 24.77
C LEU A 75 9.08 -32.19 25.94
N SER A 76 8.53 -30.98 25.84
CA SER A 76 8.50 -29.98 26.93
C SER A 76 9.84 -29.71 27.65
N LEU A 77 10.96 -29.84 26.93
CA LEU A 77 12.32 -29.83 27.48
C LEU A 77 12.77 -28.46 28.05
N SER A 78 12.04 -27.38 27.74
CA SER A 78 12.31 -26.01 28.21
C SER A 78 13.68 -25.44 27.78
N TRP A 79 14.18 -25.87 26.62
CA TRP A 79 15.47 -25.43 26.05
C TRP A 79 15.27 -24.32 25.02
N SER A 80 16.16 -23.33 24.99
CA SER A 80 16.18 -22.32 23.93
C SER A 80 17.40 -22.51 23.03
N VAL A 81 17.19 -23.18 21.88
CA VAL A 81 18.17 -23.34 20.78
C VAL A 81 18.71 -21.98 20.31
N LEU A 82 17.99 -20.88 20.56
CA LEU A 82 18.38 -19.51 20.21
C LEU A 82 19.16 -18.76 21.31
N LYS A 83 19.20 -19.23 22.56
CA LYS A 83 19.70 -18.46 23.72
C LYS A 83 20.60 -19.22 24.67
N ASP A 84 20.40 -20.53 24.85
CA ASP A 84 21.20 -21.29 25.81
C ASP A 84 22.63 -21.41 25.29
N THR A 85 23.60 -21.29 26.20
CA THR A 85 25.03 -21.14 25.85
C THR A 85 25.59 -22.38 25.18
N GLU A 86 25.02 -23.56 25.44
CA GLU A 86 25.38 -24.84 24.83
C GLU A 86 25.13 -24.86 23.32
N PHE A 87 24.23 -24.02 22.79
CA PHE A 87 23.94 -23.88 21.35
C PHE A 87 24.78 -22.81 20.63
N THR A 88 25.83 -22.29 21.26
CA THR A 88 26.66 -21.21 20.67
C THR A 88 27.25 -21.61 19.32
N THR A 89 27.73 -22.84 19.16
CA THR A 89 28.44 -23.24 17.92
C THR A 89 27.49 -23.41 16.74
N CYS A 90 26.30 -24.01 16.92
CA CYS A 90 25.31 -24.08 15.85
C CYS A 90 24.72 -22.71 15.51
N ASN A 91 24.57 -21.81 16.49
CA ASN A 91 24.13 -20.44 16.23
C ASN A 91 25.17 -19.63 15.43
N ASN A 92 26.47 -19.81 15.69
CA ASN A 92 27.52 -19.17 14.88
C ASN A 92 27.48 -19.64 13.41
N VAL A 93 27.32 -20.94 13.17
CA VAL A 93 27.14 -21.47 11.80
C VAL A 93 25.85 -20.96 11.15
N PHE A 94 24.73 -20.97 11.88
CA PHE A 94 23.46 -20.40 11.40
C PHE A 94 23.61 -18.93 10.98
N ILE A 95 24.30 -18.11 11.80
CA ILE A 95 24.58 -16.69 11.49
C ILE A 95 25.48 -16.57 10.25
N GLY A 96 26.49 -17.44 10.10
CA GLY A 96 27.34 -17.51 8.90
C GLY A 96 26.54 -17.81 7.63
N VAL A 97 25.66 -18.82 7.67
CA VAL A 97 24.75 -19.18 6.58
C VAL A 97 23.82 -18.01 6.25
N VAL A 98 23.20 -17.36 7.25
CA VAL A 98 22.36 -16.17 7.07
C VAL A 98 23.11 -15.02 6.39
N LYS A 99 24.37 -14.74 6.78
CA LYS A 99 25.22 -13.72 6.14
C LYS A 99 25.52 -14.09 4.67
N MET A 100 25.82 -15.36 4.40
CA MET A 100 26.07 -15.87 3.04
C MET A 100 24.82 -15.77 2.14
N LEU A 101 23.64 -16.14 2.65
CA LEU A 101 22.37 -16.02 1.92
C LEU A 101 22.04 -14.54 1.60
N ARG A 102 22.31 -13.63 2.54
CA ARG A 102 22.18 -12.18 2.29
C ARG A 102 23.12 -11.71 1.16
N LYS A 103 24.39 -12.13 1.19
CA LYS A 103 25.37 -11.79 0.13
C LYS A 103 24.96 -12.35 -1.24
N LYS A 104 24.33 -13.53 -1.30
CA LYS A 104 23.81 -14.15 -2.53
C LYS A 104 22.46 -13.59 -3.00
N GLY A 105 21.87 -12.61 -2.32
CA GLY A 105 20.55 -12.08 -2.65
C GLY A 105 19.36 -12.96 -2.23
N LEU A 106 19.60 -14.15 -1.68
CA LEU A 106 18.58 -15.14 -1.25
C LEU A 106 17.87 -14.76 0.07
N TYR A 107 17.82 -13.46 0.37
CA TYR A 107 17.15 -12.88 1.53
C TYR A 107 15.85 -12.14 1.16
N THR A 108 15.69 -11.74 -0.10
CA THR A 108 14.49 -11.07 -0.56
C THR A 108 13.34 -12.06 -0.71
N SER A 109 12.19 -11.70 -0.16
CA SER A 109 10.93 -12.20 -0.71
C SER A 109 10.85 -11.76 -2.17
N VAL A 110 10.59 -12.68 -3.08
CA VAL A 110 10.14 -12.31 -4.43
C VAL A 110 8.81 -11.58 -4.24
N HIS A 111 8.85 -10.26 -4.37
CA HIS A 111 7.63 -9.46 -4.39
C HIS A 111 6.95 -9.70 -5.73
N HIS A 112 5.64 -9.94 -5.70
CA HIS A 112 4.83 -10.02 -6.93
C HIS A 112 5.09 -8.78 -7.79
N SER A 113 5.25 -8.99 -9.09
CA SER A 113 5.41 -7.90 -10.05
C SER A 113 4.24 -6.90 -9.92
N SER A 114 4.49 -5.64 -10.25
CA SER A 114 3.42 -4.64 -10.29
C SER A 114 2.37 -5.05 -11.32
N ILE A 115 1.10 -5.00 -10.92
CA ILE A 115 -0.08 -5.18 -11.78
C ILE A 115 0.09 -4.28 -13.02
N THR A 116 0.09 -4.89 -14.20
CA THR A 116 0.29 -4.22 -15.49
C THR A 116 -1.06 -3.80 -16.09
N GLU A 117 -1.02 -3.13 -17.24
CA GLU A 117 -2.24 -2.72 -17.96
C GLU A 117 -3.07 -3.92 -18.45
N ASP A 118 -2.39 -5.00 -18.85
CA ASP A 118 -3.05 -6.21 -19.33
C ASP A 118 -3.70 -7.00 -18.19
N ASP A 119 -3.09 -7.03 -16.99
CA ASP A 119 -3.76 -7.49 -15.76
C ASP A 119 -5.08 -6.74 -15.57
N PHE A 120 -5.04 -5.40 -15.60
CA PHE A 120 -6.23 -4.57 -15.32
C PHE A 120 -7.33 -4.78 -16.37
N LYS A 121 -6.97 -4.96 -17.64
CA LYS A 121 -7.94 -5.27 -18.70
C LYS A 121 -8.57 -6.63 -18.50
N ALA A 122 -7.78 -7.65 -18.17
CA ALA A 122 -8.28 -9.01 -18.00
C ALA A 122 -9.01 -9.22 -16.67
N ILE A 123 -8.60 -8.55 -15.59
CA ILE A 123 -9.38 -8.39 -14.36
C ILE A 123 -10.76 -7.85 -14.73
N LYS A 124 -10.84 -6.68 -15.39
CA LYS A 124 -12.14 -6.10 -15.80
C LYS A 124 -13.02 -7.06 -16.62
N GLN A 125 -12.44 -7.91 -17.47
CA GLN A 125 -13.20 -8.91 -18.24
C GLN A 125 -13.80 -10.03 -17.37
N VAL A 126 -13.14 -10.41 -16.27
CA VAL A 126 -13.66 -11.43 -15.33
C VAL A 126 -14.48 -10.84 -14.18
N LEU A 127 -14.79 -9.54 -14.20
CA LEU A 127 -15.54 -8.81 -13.17
C LEU A 127 -17.00 -8.46 -13.58
N ASP A 128 -17.58 -9.13 -14.58
CA ASP A 128 -18.92 -8.81 -15.10
C ASP A 128 -20.06 -9.19 -14.12
N PRO A 129 -20.78 -8.22 -13.51
CA PRO A 129 -21.87 -8.49 -12.56
C PRO A 129 -23.10 -9.17 -13.19
N LYS A 130 -23.15 -9.36 -14.52
CA LYS A 130 -24.22 -10.07 -15.23
C LYS A 130 -24.05 -11.59 -15.29
N THR A 131 -22.87 -12.10 -14.94
CA THR A 131 -22.57 -13.54 -14.92
C THR A 131 -22.37 -14.04 -13.49
N PRO A 132 -22.70 -15.30 -13.16
CA PRO A 132 -22.43 -15.86 -11.83
C PRO A 132 -20.95 -15.79 -11.43
N GLU A 133 -20.06 -16.18 -12.35
CA GLU A 133 -18.60 -16.12 -12.19
C GLU A 133 -18.12 -14.68 -12.02
N GLY A 134 -18.51 -13.77 -12.93
CA GLY A 134 -18.05 -12.39 -12.89
C GLY A 134 -18.56 -11.61 -11.68
N LEU A 135 -19.77 -11.91 -11.21
CA LEU A 135 -20.35 -11.30 -10.02
C LEU A 135 -19.62 -11.72 -8.74
N VAL A 136 -19.28 -13.01 -8.57
CA VAL A 136 -18.53 -13.45 -7.38
C VAL A 136 -17.08 -12.93 -7.39
N ASN A 137 -16.43 -12.92 -8.56
CA ASN A 137 -15.12 -12.31 -8.75
C ASN A 137 -15.13 -10.81 -8.39
N LYS A 138 -16.17 -10.08 -8.83
CA LYS A 138 -16.33 -8.64 -8.56
C LYS A 138 -16.44 -8.37 -7.07
N VAL A 139 -17.33 -9.10 -6.40
CA VAL A 139 -17.54 -8.97 -4.95
C VAL A 139 -16.29 -9.36 -4.17
N TRP A 140 -15.59 -10.41 -4.59
CA TRP A 140 -14.30 -10.77 -4.00
C TRP A 140 -13.28 -9.63 -4.13
N PHE A 141 -13.08 -9.13 -5.35
CA PHE A 141 -12.13 -8.04 -5.63
C PHE A 141 -12.44 -6.78 -4.82
N ASP A 142 -13.70 -6.37 -4.76
CA ASP A 142 -14.12 -5.20 -3.99
C ASP A 142 -13.94 -5.40 -2.48
N VAL A 143 -14.23 -6.60 -1.96
CA VAL A 143 -14.01 -6.91 -0.54
C VAL A 143 -12.52 -6.85 -0.19
N GLN A 144 -11.64 -7.35 -1.06
CA GLN A 144 -10.19 -7.22 -0.89
C GLN A 144 -9.74 -5.75 -0.92
N LEU A 145 -10.26 -4.96 -1.87
CA LEU A 145 -9.88 -3.56 -2.08
C LEU A 145 -10.35 -2.64 -0.94
N HIS A 146 -11.61 -2.77 -0.50
CA HIS A 146 -12.24 -1.84 0.44
C HIS A 146 -12.05 -2.20 1.92
N PHE A 147 -11.95 -3.49 2.25
CA PHE A 147 -11.80 -3.94 3.64
C PHE A 147 -10.38 -4.41 3.98
N GLY A 148 -9.52 -4.66 2.98
CA GLY A 148 -8.10 -4.97 3.19
C GLY A 148 -7.84 -6.20 4.07
N ARG A 149 -8.73 -7.19 4.00
CA ARG A 149 -8.77 -8.34 4.93
C ARG A 149 -7.52 -9.20 4.85
N ARG A 150 -7.08 -9.72 6.01
CA ARG A 150 -5.77 -10.38 6.11
C ARG A 150 -5.79 -11.85 5.66
N GLY A 151 -5.83 -12.05 4.35
CA GLY A 151 -5.61 -13.34 3.70
C GLY A 151 -6.75 -14.35 3.86
N ASN A 152 -6.56 -15.50 3.22
CA ASN A 152 -7.66 -16.36 2.78
C ASN A 152 -8.42 -17.05 3.94
N GLU A 153 -7.79 -17.19 5.11
CA GLU A 153 -8.45 -17.72 6.32
C GLU A 153 -9.53 -16.76 6.85
N GLY A 154 -9.35 -15.44 6.71
CA GLY A 154 -10.35 -14.44 7.10
C GLY A 154 -11.54 -14.40 6.14
N ASN A 155 -11.27 -14.49 4.84
CA ASN A 155 -12.30 -14.52 3.80
C ASN A 155 -13.22 -15.76 3.89
N ARG A 156 -12.66 -16.92 4.23
CA ARG A 156 -13.45 -18.16 4.40
C ARG A 156 -14.45 -18.10 5.55
N GLN A 157 -14.23 -17.23 6.54
CA GLN A 157 -15.12 -17.07 7.70
C GLN A 157 -16.27 -16.08 7.46
N LEU A 158 -16.28 -15.40 6.31
CA LEU A 158 -17.38 -14.52 5.94
C LEU A 158 -18.67 -15.31 5.73
N LYS A 159 -19.77 -14.66 6.08
CA LYS A 159 -21.17 -15.05 5.84
C LYS A 159 -21.92 -13.88 5.22
N PRO A 160 -23.10 -14.04 4.61
CA PRO A 160 -23.90 -12.90 4.13
C PRO A 160 -24.12 -11.83 5.21
N SER A 161 -24.43 -12.26 6.44
CA SER A 161 -24.58 -11.40 7.63
C SER A 161 -23.30 -10.72 8.13
N SER A 162 -22.16 -10.93 7.46
CA SER A 162 -20.90 -10.21 7.76
C SER A 162 -20.92 -8.78 7.24
N PHE A 163 -21.78 -8.49 6.27
CA PHE A 163 -21.92 -7.18 5.65
C PHE A 163 -23.27 -6.58 6.00
N THR A 164 -23.31 -5.26 6.16
CA THR A 164 -24.54 -4.48 6.24
C THR A 164 -24.41 -3.27 5.33
N THR A 165 -25.43 -3.03 4.51
CA THR A 165 -25.58 -1.75 3.80
C THR A 165 -26.24 -0.74 4.73
N LYS A 166 -25.84 0.51 4.61
CA LYS A 166 -26.39 1.68 5.30
C LYS A 166 -26.39 2.87 4.35
N THR A 167 -27.06 3.95 4.71
CA THR A 167 -27.14 5.19 3.90
C THR A 167 -26.46 6.33 4.65
N ASP A 168 -25.74 7.19 3.93
CA ASP A 168 -25.10 8.39 4.48
C ASP A 168 -26.05 9.61 4.48
N GLU A 169 -25.57 10.73 5.02
CA GLU A 169 -26.32 12.00 5.09
C GLU A 169 -26.67 12.60 3.72
N ASN A 170 -26.00 12.15 2.65
CA ASN A 170 -26.23 12.59 1.27
C ASN A 170 -27.18 11.65 0.50
N GLY A 171 -27.71 10.61 1.16
CA GLY A 171 -28.55 9.60 0.53
C GLY A 171 -27.78 8.49 -0.21
N LEU A 172 -26.45 8.48 -0.15
CA LEU A 172 -25.63 7.47 -0.81
C LEU A 172 -25.48 6.22 0.06
N LYS A 173 -25.61 5.03 -0.55
CA LYS A 173 -25.36 3.77 0.16
C LYS A 173 -23.87 3.54 0.43
N TYR A 174 -23.59 2.78 1.47
CA TYR A 174 -22.28 2.20 1.74
C TYR A 174 -22.43 0.86 2.46
N ALA A 175 -21.54 -0.09 2.16
CA ALA A 175 -21.43 -1.34 2.89
C ALA A 175 -20.29 -1.30 3.91
N THR A 176 -20.53 -1.89 5.08
CA THR A 176 -19.56 -2.04 6.18
C THR A 176 -19.62 -3.44 6.80
N LEU A 177 -18.59 -3.81 7.56
CA LEU A 177 -18.53 -5.08 8.28
C LEU A 177 -19.26 -4.99 9.63
N THR A 178 -20.09 -6.00 9.91
CA THR A 178 -20.86 -6.10 11.16
C THR A 178 -20.01 -6.42 12.40
N PHE A 179 -18.71 -6.71 12.21
CA PHE A 179 -17.76 -7.06 13.27
C PHE A 179 -16.34 -6.57 12.96
N ASN A 180 -15.51 -6.41 14.00
CA ASN A 180 -14.07 -6.18 13.82
C ASN A 180 -13.30 -7.49 13.60
N GLU A 181 -12.48 -7.55 12.54
CA GLU A 181 -11.62 -8.71 12.24
C GLU A 181 -10.53 -8.89 13.33
N HIS A 182 -10.28 -10.16 13.72
CA HIS A 182 -9.25 -10.50 14.70
C HIS A 182 -7.86 -10.04 14.23
N THR A 183 -7.22 -9.15 15.00
CA THR A 183 -5.82 -8.77 14.73
C THR A 183 -4.87 -9.69 15.48
N LYS A 184 -3.85 -10.20 14.80
CA LYS A 184 -2.87 -11.18 15.34
C LYS A 184 -2.22 -10.77 16.67
N ASN A 185 -2.18 -9.47 16.99
CA ASN A 185 -1.48 -8.91 18.15
C ASN A 185 -2.42 -8.22 19.16
N HIS A 186 -3.74 -8.19 18.93
CA HIS A 186 -4.71 -7.57 19.85
C HIS A 186 -6.00 -8.40 19.87
N ASN A 187 -5.98 -9.45 20.69
CA ASN A 187 -7.10 -10.36 20.92
C ASN A 187 -7.97 -9.85 22.08
N ASP A 188 -8.65 -8.72 21.89
CA ASP A 188 -9.74 -8.30 22.77
C ASP A 188 -11.04 -8.98 22.30
N PRO A 189 -11.64 -9.90 23.09
CA PRO A 189 -12.90 -10.55 22.71
C PRO A 189 -14.06 -9.57 22.58
N GLN A 190 -14.05 -8.47 23.34
CA GLN A 190 -15.11 -7.46 23.35
C GLN A 190 -15.06 -6.55 22.12
N ALA A 191 -13.89 -6.38 21.49
CA ALA A 191 -13.75 -5.63 20.25
C ALA A 191 -14.50 -6.28 19.08
N ARG A 192 -14.68 -7.61 19.10
CA ARG A 192 -15.34 -8.36 18.01
C ARG A 192 -16.81 -7.99 17.83
N ASN A 193 -17.52 -7.72 18.93
CA ASN A 193 -18.95 -7.40 18.94
C ASN A 193 -19.25 -5.92 18.66
N LYS A 194 -18.22 -5.10 18.39
CA LYS A 194 -18.39 -3.72 17.94
C LYS A 194 -18.39 -3.68 16.41
N GLU A 195 -19.23 -2.84 15.84
CA GLU A 195 -19.22 -2.54 14.40
C GLU A 195 -17.82 -2.07 13.98
N SER A 196 -17.39 -2.41 12.76
CA SER A 196 -16.06 -2.00 12.33
C SER A 196 -16.02 -0.54 11.88
N THR A 197 -15.06 0.20 12.42
CA THR A 197 -14.67 1.54 11.94
C THR A 197 -13.55 1.48 10.91
N ARG A 198 -13.22 0.29 10.38
CA ARG A 198 -12.14 0.05 9.41
C ARG A 198 -12.67 -0.49 8.09
N GLY A 199 -12.51 0.33 7.05
CA GLY A 199 -12.96 0.01 5.69
C GLY A 199 -14.46 0.22 5.51
N PHE A 200 -14.82 0.85 4.41
CA PHE A 200 -16.19 0.94 3.94
C PHE A 200 -16.16 0.98 2.41
N MET A 201 -17.21 0.44 1.82
CA MET A 201 -17.40 0.34 0.38
C MET A 201 -18.53 1.30 0.01
N CYS A 202 -18.23 2.42 -0.64
CA CYS A 202 -19.25 3.40 -1.04
C CYS A 202 -19.93 3.01 -2.35
N GLU A 203 -21.19 3.40 -2.48
CA GLU A 203 -21.93 3.38 -3.73
C GLU A 203 -21.32 4.36 -4.74
N LEU A 204 -21.32 3.96 -6.01
CA LEU A 204 -20.92 4.76 -7.16
C LEU A 204 -22.12 4.85 -8.11
N PRO A 205 -23.03 5.83 -7.93
CA PRO A 205 -24.24 5.94 -8.72
C PRO A 205 -23.95 6.03 -10.22
N GLY A 206 -24.62 5.19 -11.01
CA GLY A 206 -24.43 5.11 -12.47
C GLY A 206 -23.22 4.30 -12.94
N ASP A 207 -22.34 3.83 -12.04
CA ASP A 207 -21.24 2.93 -12.41
C ASP A 207 -21.77 1.49 -12.58
N PRO A 208 -21.63 0.86 -13.77
CA PRO A 208 -22.04 -0.54 -13.97
C PRO A 208 -21.24 -1.54 -13.12
N LEU A 209 -20.09 -1.11 -12.58
CA LEU A 209 -19.25 -1.85 -11.64
C LEU A 209 -19.34 -1.28 -10.21
N CYS A 210 -20.43 -0.59 -9.86
CA CYS A 210 -20.67 -0.10 -8.50
C CYS A 210 -20.51 -1.24 -7.47
N PRO A 211 -19.62 -1.10 -6.47
CA PRO A 211 -19.25 -2.21 -5.60
C PRO A 211 -20.36 -2.54 -4.60
N VAL A 212 -21.10 -1.54 -4.09
CA VAL A 212 -22.28 -1.76 -3.23
C VAL A 212 -23.39 -2.48 -3.99
N SER A 213 -23.72 -2.04 -5.21
CA SER A 213 -24.77 -2.68 -6.01
C SER A 213 -24.39 -4.10 -6.42
N SER A 214 -23.10 -4.36 -6.69
CA SER A 214 -22.58 -5.71 -6.95
C SER A 214 -22.70 -6.61 -5.71
N LEU A 215 -22.37 -6.09 -4.53
CA LEU A 215 -22.49 -6.79 -3.25
C LEU A 215 -23.97 -7.11 -2.89
N GLU A 216 -24.86 -6.14 -3.02
CA GLU A 216 -26.30 -6.33 -2.79
C GLU A 216 -26.87 -7.38 -3.75
N LYS A 217 -26.55 -7.28 -5.04
CA LYS A 217 -26.96 -8.26 -6.06
C LYS A 217 -26.45 -9.67 -5.73
N TYR A 218 -25.16 -9.81 -5.40
CA TYR A 218 -24.60 -11.10 -5.02
C TYR A 218 -25.33 -11.72 -3.83
N ILE A 219 -25.52 -10.96 -2.74
CA ILE A 219 -26.23 -11.43 -1.55
C ILE A 219 -27.67 -11.87 -1.88
N SER A 220 -28.38 -11.14 -2.74
CA SER A 220 -29.75 -11.49 -3.15
C SER A 220 -29.86 -12.77 -3.98
N LEU A 221 -28.76 -13.22 -4.61
CA LEU A 221 -28.68 -14.41 -5.48
C LEU A 221 -28.04 -15.62 -4.78
N LEU A 222 -27.68 -15.49 -3.51
CA LEU A 222 -27.23 -16.59 -2.66
C LEU A 222 -28.42 -17.47 -2.21
N PRO A 223 -28.20 -18.77 -1.94
CA PRO A 223 -29.21 -19.60 -1.30
C PRO A 223 -29.55 -19.09 0.12
N PRO A 224 -30.81 -19.21 0.58
CA PRO A 224 -31.27 -18.60 1.84
C PRO A 224 -30.50 -19.08 3.09
N ASP A 225 -30.00 -20.33 3.08
CA ASP A 225 -29.16 -20.89 4.16
C ASP A 225 -27.68 -20.97 3.74
N ALA A 226 -27.14 -19.92 3.12
CA ALA A 226 -25.74 -19.87 2.68
C ALA A 226 -24.74 -20.17 3.84
N PRO A 227 -24.01 -21.31 3.80
CA PRO A 227 -23.14 -21.71 4.93
C PRO A 227 -21.87 -20.86 5.03
N ALA A 228 -21.48 -20.21 3.93
CA ALA A 228 -20.38 -19.27 3.80
C ALA A 228 -20.78 -18.16 2.82
N PHE A 229 -20.00 -17.07 2.80
CA PHE A 229 -20.23 -15.95 1.88
C PHE A 229 -19.81 -16.26 0.44
N TYR A 230 -18.61 -16.84 0.24
CA TYR A 230 -18.11 -17.22 -1.09
C TYR A 230 -18.52 -18.65 -1.42
N LEU A 231 -19.42 -18.80 -2.40
CA LEU A 231 -19.99 -20.08 -2.83
C LEU A 231 -19.76 -20.29 -4.33
N HIS A 232 -19.63 -21.54 -4.78
CA HIS A 232 -19.40 -21.82 -6.19
C HIS A 232 -20.63 -21.46 -7.06
N PRO A 233 -20.44 -20.85 -8.24
CA PRO A 233 -21.47 -20.71 -9.27
C PRO A 233 -22.17 -22.02 -9.62
N ARG A 234 -23.48 -21.98 -9.89
CA ARG A 234 -24.22 -23.10 -10.47
C ARG A 234 -23.89 -23.20 -11.95
N ARG A 235 -23.57 -24.41 -12.44
CA ARG A 235 -23.17 -24.67 -13.85
C ARG A 235 -24.27 -24.40 -14.89
N GLN A 236 -25.53 -24.33 -14.46
CA GLN A 236 -26.69 -24.06 -15.29
C GLN A 236 -27.55 -23.05 -14.55
N VAL A 237 -27.51 -21.80 -15.02
CA VAL A 237 -28.25 -20.65 -14.51
C VAL A 237 -28.78 -19.88 -15.72
N ASN A 238 -30.07 -19.58 -15.71
CA ASN A 238 -30.64 -18.57 -16.58
C ASN A 238 -30.63 -17.23 -15.84
N CYS A 239 -29.67 -16.35 -16.16
CA CYS A 239 -29.47 -15.08 -15.46
C CYS A 239 -30.70 -14.15 -15.48
N ASP A 240 -31.63 -14.32 -16.42
CA ASP A 240 -32.81 -13.47 -16.55
C ASP A 240 -34.01 -13.97 -15.73
N VAL A 241 -33.97 -15.21 -15.22
CA VAL A 241 -35.12 -15.88 -14.57
C VAL A 241 -34.76 -16.50 -13.21
N ASP A 242 -33.54 -17.02 -13.04
CA ASP A 242 -33.13 -17.68 -11.79
C ASP A 242 -32.80 -16.67 -10.69
N ASN A 243 -33.53 -16.76 -9.57
CA ASN A 243 -33.28 -15.97 -8.36
C ASN A 243 -32.14 -16.52 -7.47
N VAL A 244 -31.50 -17.65 -7.85
CA VAL A 244 -30.40 -18.25 -7.09
C VAL A 244 -29.30 -18.72 -8.05
N TRP A 245 -28.16 -18.02 -8.07
CA TRP A 245 -27.06 -18.28 -9.00
C TRP A 245 -25.97 -19.17 -8.41
N PHE A 246 -25.91 -19.28 -7.08
CA PHE A 246 -24.82 -19.96 -6.37
C PHE A 246 -25.29 -21.27 -5.70
N THR A 247 -24.36 -22.23 -5.61
CA THR A 247 -24.56 -23.50 -4.91
C THR A 247 -24.50 -23.29 -3.40
N ARG A 248 -24.75 -24.35 -2.61
CA ARG A 248 -24.45 -24.33 -1.15
C ARG A 248 -22.99 -24.70 -0.83
N GLU A 249 -22.13 -24.92 -1.83
CA GLU A 249 -20.75 -25.38 -1.65
C GLU A 249 -19.79 -24.20 -1.42
N PRO A 250 -19.11 -24.12 -0.25
CA PRO A 250 -18.15 -23.04 0.04
C PRO A 250 -16.87 -23.15 -0.80
N MET A 251 -16.44 -22.04 -1.38
CA MET A 251 -15.20 -22.01 -2.18
C MET A 251 -13.96 -22.27 -1.32
N GLY A 252 -13.02 -23.03 -1.87
CA GLY A 252 -11.78 -23.40 -1.21
C GLY A 252 -10.79 -22.24 -1.10
N VAL A 253 -9.83 -22.37 -0.17
CA VAL A 253 -8.73 -21.41 0.00
C VAL A 253 -7.87 -21.29 -1.27
N THR A 254 -7.83 -22.33 -2.09
CA THR A 254 -7.06 -22.42 -3.34
C THR A 254 -7.84 -21.95 -4.55
N ASP A 255 -9.17 -22.07 -4.56
CA ASP A 255 -10.01 -21.54 -5.65
C ASP A 255 -10.00 -20.01 -5.62
N LEU A 256 -10.14 -19.44 -4.41
CA LEU A 256 -9.92 -18.01 -4.11
C LEU A 256 -8.47 -17.52 -4.36
N GLN A 257 -7.52 -18.40 -4.73
CA GLN A 257 -6.16 -18.03 -5.20
C GLN A 257 -6.02 -18.18 -6.71
N ARG A 258 -6.81 -19.06 -7.33
CA ARG A 258 -6.72 -19.35 -8.77
C ARG A 258 -7.24 -18.18 -9.60
N GLU A 259 -8.24 -17.48 -9.07
CA GLU A 259 -8.78 -16.22 -9.60
C GLU A 259 -7.75 -15.07 -9.59
N GLU A 260 -6.70 -15.12 -8.76
CA GLU A 260 -5.65 -14.09 -8.69
C GLU A 260 -4.66 -14.11 -9.87
N MET A 261 -4.55 -15.22 -10.62
CA MET A 261 -3.37 -15.50 -11.48
C MET A 261 -3.64 -15.71 -12.99
N ALA A 262 -4.89 -15.60 -13.46
CA ALA A 262 -5.25 -16.17 -14.77
C ALA A 262 -4.70 -15.44 -16.02
N ASN A 263 -4.59 -14.11 -16.05
CA ASN A 263 -4.51 -13.37 -17.33
C ASN A 263 -3.60 -12.11 -17.32
N ILE A 264 -2.44 -12.16 -17.99
CA ILE A 264 -1.57 -10.96 -18.18
C ILE A 264 -0.78 -11.02 -19.52
N SER A 265 -1.27 -10.36 -20.59
CA SER A 265 -0.57 -9.99 -21.85
C SER A 265 -1.51 -9.25 -22.84
N ALA A 266 -1.07 -8.38 -23.78
CA ALA A 266 0.21 -7.66 -23.94
C ALA A 266 0.10 -6.44 -24.91
N ARG A 267 0.12 -5.19 -24.40
CA ARG A 267 0.24 -3.88 -25.13
C ARG A 267 -0.96 -3.41 -26.00
N HIS A 268 -1.46 -2.19 -25.77
CA HIS A 268 -1.25 -0.96 -26.59
C HIS A 268 -2.12 0.21 -26.05
N LEU A 269 -1.63 1.45 -26.12
CA LEU A 269 -2.35 2.65 -25.65
C LEU A 269 -3.39 3.17 -26.68
N PRO A 270 -4.60 3.59 -26.25
CA PRO A 270 -5.47 4.48 -27.03
C PRO A 270 -5.14 5.99 -26.83
N PRO A 271 -5.68 6.91 -27.66
CA PRO A 271 -5.16 8.28 -27.83
C PRO A 271 -5.45 9.28 -26.70
N ASP A 272 -6.29 8.93 -25.75
CA ASP A 272 -6.85 9.79 -24.69
C ASP A 272 -5.84 10.20 -23.58
N VAL A 273 -4.57 9.83 -23.74
CA VAL A 273 -3.47 10.01 -22.77
C VAL A 273 -2.92 11.45 -22.71
N TYR A 274 -3.27 12.33 -23.65
CA TYR A 274 -2.77 13.71 -23.70
C TYR A 274 -3.10 14.56 -22.46
N PHE A 275 -4.19 14.29 -21.75
CA PHE A 275 -4.59 15.09 -20.58
C PHE A 275 -3.78 14.76 -19.31
N TYR A 276 -3.30 13.52 -19.16
CA TYR A 276 -2.62 13.07 -17.94
C TYR A 276 -1.10 13.34 -17.92
N MET A 277 -0.50 13.70 -19.06
CA MET A 277 0.91 14.12 -19.13
C MET A 277 1.21 15.42 -18.37
N LEU A 278 0.19 16.19 -17.97
CA LEU A 278 0.34 17.56 -17.51
C LEU A 278 0.49 17.70 -15.96
N VAL A 279 0.24 16.64 -15.17
CA VAL A 279 -0.10 16.82 -13.73
C VAL A 279 0.51 15.85 -12.68
N GLY A 280 1.13 14.70 -13.00
CA GLY A 280 1.58 13.71 -11.97
C GLY A 280 3.09 13.41 -11.84
N SER A 281 3.70 13.54 -10.65
CA SER A 281 5.10 13.12 -10.37
C SER A 281 5.44 13.00 -8.86
N ALA A 282 6.71 12.66 -8.58
CA ALA A 282 7.38 12.77 -7.27
C ALA A 282 6.82 11.99 -6.07
N ASP A 283 7.12 10.68 -6.03
CA ASP A 283 7.63 10.10 -4.78
C ASP A 283 8.56 8.93 -5.12
N ASN A 284 9.85 9.08 -4.75
CA ASN A 284 10.97 8.11 -4.66
C ASN A 284 12.32 8.72 -5.07
N LEU A 285 13.00 9.47 -4.18
CA LEU A 285 14.45 9.25 -3.99
C LEU A 285 15.01 9.73 -2.64
N LEU A 286 14.59 10.89 -2.11
CA LEU A 286 15.30 11.54 -1.00
C LEU A 286 14.39 12.03 0.13
N GLY A 287 14.54 11.43 1.31
CA GLY A 287 14.00 11.93 2.58
C GLY A 287 14.84 13.06 3.18
N LEU A 288 15.04 14.13 2.40
CA LEU A 288 15.67 15.39 2.80
C LEU A 288 14.85 16.55 2.17
N PRO A 289 14.84 17.76 2.77
CA PRO A 289 13.91 18.81 2.38
C PRO A 289 14.15 19.33 0.96
N LEU A 290 13.06 19.73 0.29
CA LEU A 290 13.01 20.08 -1.15
C LEU A 290 14.12 21.07 -1.59
N ASN A 291 14.57 21.92 -0.67
CA ASN A 291 15.53 22.98 -0.93
C ASN A 291 16.97 22.49 -1.19
N SER A 292 17.37 21.27 -0.79
CA SER A 292 18.79 20.87 -0.88
C SER A 292 19.29 20.64 -2.31
N TRP A 293 18.40 20.31 -3.26
CA TRP A 293 18.77 20.13 -4.67
C TRP A 293 18.74 21.47 -5.42
N ALA A 294 17.76 22.33 -5.12
CA ALA A 294 17.72 23.73 -5.57
C ALA A 294 19.00 24.49 -5.15
N LEU A 295 19.41 24.39 -3.87
CA LEU A 295 20.67 24.96 -3.38
C LEU A 295 21.89 24.44 -4.14
N ARG A 296 21.91 23.15 -4.53
CA ARG A 296 23.02 22.59 -5.31
C ARG A 296 23.09 23.13 -6.74
N LEU A 297 21.95 23.43 -7.36
CA LEU A 297 21.89 24.09 -8.67
C LEU A 297 22.31 25.56 -8.59
N ILE A 298 21.81 26.30 -7.60
CA ILE A 298 22.23 27.69 -7.31
C ILE A 298 23.75 27.77 -7.09
N VAL A 299 24.30 26.89 -6.24
CA VAL A 299 25.76 26.81 -5.98
C VAL A 299 26.56 26.38 -7.22
N SER A 300 25.94 25.67 -8.18
CA SER A 300 26.59 25.31 -9.45
C SER A 300 26.65 26.45 -10.49
N GLY A 301 26.02 27.60 -10.21
CA GLY A 301 26.10 28.82 -11.03
C GLY A 301 25.41 28.75 -12.38
N LYS A 302 24.54 27.75 -12.62
CA LYS A 302 23.93 27.47 -13.95
C LYS A 302 22.42 27.72 -14.06
N SER A 303 21.76 28.18 -12.99
CA SER A 303 20.30 28.38 -12.97
C SER A 303 19.91 29.61 -12.17
N SER A 304 18.89 30.33 -12.59
CA SER A 304 18.35 31.47 -11.84
C SER A 304 17.60 31.03 -10.58
N LEU A 305 17.52 31.91 -9.58
CA LEU A 305 16.85 31.62 -8.30
C LEU A 305 15.38 31.17 -8.51
N VAL A 306 14.66 31.84 -9.41
CA VAL A 306 13.25 31.56 -9.73
C VAL A 306 13.06 30.26 -10.54
N GLN A 307 14.03 29.83 -11.36
CA GLN A 307 13.98 28.48 -11.95
C GLN A 307 13.93 27.39 -10.87
N SER A 308 14.63 27.60 -9.75
CA SER A 308 14.62 26.65 -8.63
C SER A 308 13.30 26.65 -7.85
N GLU A 309 12.61 27.80 -7.77
CA GLU A 309 11.29 27.90 -7.16
C GLU A 309 10.18 27.31 -8.05
N LEU A 310 10.19 27.59 -9.36
CA LEU A 310 9.28 27.00 -10.34
C LEU A 310 9.39 25.46 -10.35
N LEU A 311 10.61 24.92 -10.26
CA LEU A 311 10.83 23.49 -10.10
C LEU A 311 10.26 22.95 -8.78
N THR A 312 10.45 23.69 -7.68
CA THR A 312 9.95 23.30 -6.35
C THR A 312 8.42 23.27 -6.32
N LEU A 313 7.75 24.23 -6.95
CA LEU A 313 6.29 24.27 -7.08
C LEU A 313 5.76 23.19 -8.02
N ASN A 314 6.43 22.91 -9.14
CA ASN A 314 6.08 21.80 -10.02
C ASN A 314 6.10 20.46 -9.25
N LEU A 315 7.14 20.20 -8.46
CA LEU A 315 7.25 19.02 -7.60
C LEU A 315 6.15 18.97 -6.52
N LEU A 316 5.75 20.11 -5.95
CA LEU A 316 4.72 20.16 -4.90
C LEU A 316 3.32 19.84 -5.44
N CYS A 317 2.95 20.41 -6.59
CA CYS A 317 1.70 20.12 -7.30
C CYS A 317 1.58 18.63 -7.61
N HIS A 318 2.67 18.07 -8.13
CA HIS A 318 2.81 16.65 -8.43
C HIS A 318 2.56 15.74 -7.21
N VAL A 319 3.17 16.03 -6.04
CA VAL A 319 2.89 15.32 -4.78
C VAL A 319 1.44 15.47 -4.32
N CYS A 320 0.84 16.64 -4.52
CA CYS A 320 -0.54 16.93 -4.14
C CYS A 320 -1.53 16.05 -4.93
N VAL A 321 -1.27 15.86 -6.22
CA VAL A 321 -2.06 15.02 -7.14
C VAL A 321 -1.88 13.54 -6.81
N ASP A 322 -0.65 13.09 -6.51
CA ASP A 322 -0.37 11.71 -6.09
C ASP A 322 -1.19 11.34 -4.83
N ARG A 323 -1.31 12.27 -3.87
CA ARG A 323 -2.16 12.12 -2.67
C ARG A 323 -3.66 12.18 -2.99
N TYR A 324 -4.08 13.04 -3.91
CA TYR A 324 -5.48 13.11 -4.37
C TYR A 324 -5.90 11.76 -4.98
N LEU A 325 -5.09 11.20 -5.87
CA LEU A 325 -5.34 9.89 -6.47
C LEU A 325 -5.34 8.77 -5.42
N ALA A 326 -4.37 8.76 -4.49
CA ALA A 326 -4.32 7.75 -3.44
C ALA A 326 -5.56 7.74 -2.53
N VAL A 327 -6.21 8.89 -2.32
CA VAL A 327 -7.38 9.03 -1.42
C VAL A 327 -8.71 8.88 -2.16
N LEU A 328 -8.86 9.44 -3.36
CA LEU A 328 -10.13 9.46 -4.10
C LEU A 328 -10.21 8.39 -5.22
N HIS A 329 -9.09 7.99 -5.80
CA HIS A 329 -9.04 7.09 -6.97
C HIS A 329 -7.97 6.00 -6.81
N PRO A 330 -8.08 5.14 -5.77
CA PRO A 330 -7.02 4.19 -5.41
C PRO A 330 -6.67 3.20 -6.53
N THR A 331 -7.62 2.85 -7.40
CA THR A 331 -7.41 2.02 -8.59
C THR A 331 -6.49 2.70 -9.62
N VAL A 332 -6.65 4.00 -9.84
CA VAL A 332 -5.79 4.81 -10.72
C VAL A 332 -4.41 4.99 -10.09
N PHE A 333 -4.35 5.27 -8.79
CA PHE A 333 -3.08 5.41 -8.05
C PHE A 333 -2.20 4.16 -8.14
N LEU A 334 -2.79 2.96 -8.04
CA LEU A 334 -2.07 1.70 -8.16
C LEU A 334 -1.48 1.49 -9.57
N ARG A 335 -2.19 1.89 -10.64
CA ARG A 335 -1.74 1.79 -12.04
C ARG A 335 -0.49 2.64 -12.33
N TYR A 336 -0.43 3.87 -11.80
CA TYR A 336 0.66 4.82 -12.07
C TYR A 336 1.77 4.86 -10.99
N LYS A 337 1.81 3.85 -10.11
CA LYS A 337 2.80 3.74 -9.03
C LYS A 337 4.25 3.49 -9.51
N GLN A 338 4.46 3.08 -10.77
CA GLN A 338 5.80 2.72 -11.26
C GLN A 338 6.72 3.93 -11.46
N ILE A 339 7.97 3.81 -10.99
CA ILE A 339 9.03 4.84 -11.08
C ILE A 339 9.31 5.29 -12.52
N LYS A 340 9.15 4.41 -13.52
CA LYS A 340 9.48 4.72 -14.93
C LYS A 340 8.62 5.85 -15.51
N TYR A 341 7.31 5.81 -15.29
CA TYR A 341 6.40 6.87 -15.73
C TYR A 341 6.63 8.18 -14.95
N ARG A 342 6.87 8.07 -13.63
CA ARG A 342 7.21 9.21 -12.76
C ARG A 342 8.48 9.95 -13.23
N GLY A 343 9.50 9.22 -13.69
CA GLY A 343 10.74 9.79 -14.24
C GLY A 343 10.56 10.47 -15.59
N ALA A 344 9.73 9.90 -16.48
CA ALA A 344 9.43 10.50 -17.78
C ALA A 344 8.66 11.83 -17.66
N CYS A 345 7.67 11.90 -16.78
CA CYS A 345 6.93 13.13 -16.50
C CYS A 345 7.83 14.25 -15.95
N LEU A 346 8.76 13.91 -15.05
CA LEU A 346 9.74 14.87 -14.52
C LEU A 346 10.65 15.42 -15.62
N ALA A 347 11.15 14.57 -16.52
CA ALA A 347 11.97 15.01 -17.64
C ALA A 347 11.22 15.95 -18.60
N ALA A 348 9.93 15.68 -18.86
CA ALA A 348 9.08 16.52 -19.70
C ALA A 348 8.77 17.88 -19.04
N GLY A 349 8.41 17.90 -17.76
CA GLY A 349 8.14 19.14 -17.00
C GLY A 349 9.38 20.04 -16.90
N CYS A 350 10.53 19.47 -16.58
CA CYS A 350 11.81 20.18 -16.61
C CYS A 350 12.17 20.66 -18.02
N GLY A 351 11.89 19.86 -19.06
CA GLY A 351 12.13 20.24 -20.46
C GLY A 351 11.32 21.48 -20.86
N LEU A 352 10.02 21.49 -20.59
CA LEU A 352 9.14 22.63 -20.86
C LEU A 352 9.60 23.90 -20.11
N MET A 353 9.93 23.79 -18.82
CA MET A 353 10.43 24.93 -18.04
C MET A 353 11.73 25.52 -18.60
N ASN A 354 12.64 24.70 -19.12
CA ASN A 354 13.90 25.20 -19.71
C ASN A 354 13.72 25.76 -21.14
N VAL A 355 12.70 25.33 -21.88
CA VAL A 355 12.41 25.82 -23.24
C VAL A 355 11.65 27.16 -23.22
N PHE A 356 10.80 27.40 -22.22
CA PHE A 356 9.88 28.54 -22.19
C PHE A 356 10.32 29.72 -21.30
N LEU A 357 11.46 29.66 -20.61
CA LEU A 357 11.98 30.78 -19.80
C LEU A 357 13.04 31.58 -20.58
N PRO A 358 12.67 32.66 -21.30
CA PRO A 358 13.63 33.51 -22.00
C PRO A 358 14.48 34.34 -21.03
N GLU A 359 15.63 34.81 -21.50
CA GLU A 359 16.58 35.64 -20.75
C GLU A 359 16.09 37.10 -20.52
N GLY A 360 14.88 37.45 -20.97
CA GLY A 360 14.31 38.81 -20.91
C GLY A 360 13.24 39.00 -19.82
N THR A 361 13.44 39.98 -18.94
CA THR A 361 12.66 40.21 -17.70
C THR A 361 11.14 40.35 -17.87
N ALA A 362 10.65 41.03 -18.91
CA ALA A 362 9.21 41.25 -19.07
C ALA A 362 8.44 39.99 -19.53
N LEU A 363 9.03 39.23 -20.46
CA LEU A 363 8.44 37.97 -20.95
C LEU A 363 8.60 36.84 -19.92
N TYR A 364 9.59 36.96 -19.04
CA TYR A 364 9.80 36.08 -17.89
C TYR A 364 8.62 36.07 -16.91
N TYR A 365 8.18 37.23 -16.43
CA TYR A 365 7.08 37.32 -15.46
C TYR A 365 5.72 36.90 -16.04
N THR A 366 5.47 37.19 -17.31
CA THR A 366 4.22 36.77 -17.98
C THR A 366 4.18 35.25 -18.18
N VAL A 367 5.28 34.61 -18.57
CA VAL A 367 5.37 33.14 -18.63
C VAL A 367 5.26 32.52 -17.23
N ALA A 368 5.95 33.07 -16.23
CA ALA A 368 5.85 32.58 -14.85
C ALA A 368 4.39 32.65 -14.33
N PHE A 369 3.69 33.76 -14.56
CA PHE A 369 2.26 33.91 -14.21
C PHE A 369 1.38 32.83 -14.87
N LEU A 370 1.59 32.55 -16.16
CA LEU A 370 0.86 31.52 -16.90
C LEU A 370 1.04 30.10 -16.35
N PHE A 371 2.16 29.80 -15.67
CA PHE A 371 2.39 28.52 -15.01
C PHE A 371 1.96 28.50 -13.54
N LEU A 372 2.21 29.57 -12.78
CA LEU A 372 1.93 29.65 -11.34
C LEU A 372 0.42 29.55 -11.03
N VAL A 373 -0.44 30.18 -11.83
CA VAL A 373 -1.89 30.18 -11.60
C VAL A 373 -2.49 28.77 -11.78
N PRO A 374 -2.23 28.01 -12.87
CA PRO A 374 -2.67 26.61 -12.99
C PRO A 374 -2.16 25.68 -11.87
N PHE A 375 -0.90 25.83 -11.42
CA PHE A 375 -0.39 25.03 -10.30
C PHE A 375 -1.15 25.32 -9.00
N LEU A 376 -1.35 26.59 -8.66
CA LEU A 376 -2.11 26.99 -7.48
C LEU A 376 -3.55 26.47 -7.51
N LEU A 377 -4.24 26.59 -8.65
CA LEU A 377 -5.60 26.07 -8.83
C LEU A 377 -5.68 24.55 -8.68
N THR A 378 -4.70 23.83 -9.23
CA THR A 378 -4.62 22.36 -9.15
C THR A 378 -4.40 21.90 -7.71
N GLU A 379 -3.49 22.54 -6.98
CA GLU A 379 -3.23 22.23 -5.57
C GLU A 379 -4.38 22.60 -4.64
N LEU A 380 -5.05 23.74 -4.89
CA LEU A 380 -6.28 24.13 -4.19
C LEU A 380 -7.38 23.06 -4.40
N PHE A 381 -7.63 22.67 -5.65
CA PHE A 381 -8.62 21.64 -5.99
C PHE A 381 -8.31 20.30 -5.31
N CYS A 382 -7.07 19.83 -5.40
CA CYS A 382 -6.64 18.57 -4.79
C CYS A 382 -6.77 18.61 -3.27
N SER A 383 -6.24 19.65 -2.63
CA SER A 383 -6.25 19.80 -1.16
C SER A 383 -7.67 19.93 -0.59
N VAL A 384 -8.52 20.74 -1.23
CA VAL A 384 -9.93 20.90 -0.82
C VAL A 384 -10.71 19.59 -1.01
N SER A 385 -10.47 18.86 -2.10
CA SER A 385 -11.13 17.57 -2.36
C SER A 385 -10.72 16.50 -1.34
N ILE A 386 -9.43 16.40 -1.01
CA ILE A 386 -8.95 15.49 0.06
C ILE A 386 -9.55 15.89 1.41
N VAL A 387 -9.57 17.20 1.76
CA VAL A 387 -10.15 17.67 3.03
C VAL A 387 -11.65 17.41 3.09
N ARG A 388 -12.40 17.57 1.99
CA ARG A 388 -13.83 17.21 1.93
C ARG A 388 -14.03 15.73 2.24
N VAL A 389 -13.27 14.82 1.61
CA VAL A 389 -13.36 13.38 1.85
C VAL A 389 -12.91 12.98 3.26
N LEU A 390 -11.86 13.62 3.81
CA LEU A 390 -11.39 13.35 5.17
C LEU A 390 -12.30 13.93 6.27
N ARG A 391 -13.04 15.00 5.98
CA ARG A 391 -14.02 15.61 6.91
C ARG A 391 -15.39 14.94 6.87
N ARG A 392 -15.76 14.23 5.80
CA ARG A 392 -16.95 13.37 5.83
C ARG A 392 -16.83 12.43 7.04
N PRO A 393 -17.82 12.39 7.94
CA PRO A 393 -17.82 11.42 9.03
C PRO A 393 -17.64 10.04 8.40
N GLY A 394 -16.79 9.20 8.99
CA GLY A 394 -16.75 7.79 8.58
C GLY A 394 -18.16 7.26 8.78
N PRO A 395 -18.82 6.68 7.77
CA PRO A 395 -20.27 6.60 7.84
C PRO A 395 -20.65 5.54 8.89
N GLY A 396 -21.40 5.96 9.91
CA GLY A 396 -21.62 5.23 11.17
C GLY A 396 -20.80 5.72 12.40
N GLN A 397 -19.83 6.62 12.24
CA GLN A 397 -19.12 7.25 13.36
C GLN A 397 -19.98 8.34 14.02
N LYS A 398 -20.18 8.25 15.35
CA LYS A 398 -20.73 9.36 16.12
C LYS A 398 -19.77 10.56 16.08
N GLU A 399 -20.32 11.75 15.88
CA GLU A 399 -19.66 13.04 15.61
C GLU A 399 -18.44 13.36 16.52
N LYS A 400 -18.46 12.88 17.78
CA LYS A 400 -17.39 13.12 18.77
C LYS A 400 -16.19 12.17 18.67
N GLU A 401 -16.28 11.04 17.96
CA GLU A 401 -15.19 10.06 17.85
C GLU A 401 -14.37 10.22 16.55
N GLY A 402 -14.05 11.49 16.24
CA GLY A 402 -13.16 11.83 15.13
C GLY A 402 -11.78 11.23 15.33
N ASN A 403 -11.42 10.23 14.51
CA ASN A 403 -10.14 9.54 14.58
C ASN A 403 -8.97 10.57 14.66
N ARG A 404 -8.17 10.51 15.73
CA ARG A 404 -7.05 11.42 16.00
C ARG A 404 -6.08 11.52 14.81
N GLN A 405 -5.98 10.46 14.00
CA GLN A 405 -5.21 10.43 12.75
C GLN A 405 -5.87 11.25 11.62
N LYS A 406 -7.20 11.14 11.41
CA LYS A 406 -7.95 11.98 10.45
C LYS A 406 -7.81 13.46 10.79
N LYS A 407 -8.05 13.85 12.05
CA LYS A 407 -7.95 15.26 12.49
C LYS A 407 -6.52 15.80 12.32
N ARG A 408 -5.49 14.99 12.61
CA ARG A 408 -4.09 15.33 12.29
C ARG A 408 -3.86 15.50 10.79
N ALA A 409 -4.33 14.57 9.95
CA ALA A 409 -4.17 14.65 8.50
C ALA A 409 -4.85 15.89 7.89
N VAL A 410 -6.07 16.22 8.32
CA VAL A 410 -6.77 17.44 7.89
C VAL A 410 -5.99 18.70 8.31
N ASN A 411 -5.55 18.80 9.57
CA ASN A 411 -4.76 19.94 10.03
C ASN A 411 -3.46 20.10 9.22
N ILE A 412 -2.79 18.99 8.89
CA ILE A 412 -1.58 18.98 8.06
C ILE A 412 -1.86 19.49 6.65
N ILE A 413 -2.92 19.05 6.01
CA ILE A 413 -3.27 19.49 4.65
C ILE A 413 -3.69 20.96 4.66
N CYS A 414 -4.47 21.40 5.65
CA CYS A 414 -4.82 22.81 5.82
C CYS A 414 -3.57 23.69 6.06
N MET A 415 -2.60 23.23 6.85
CA MET A 415 -1.32 23.95 7.02
C MET A 415 -0.59 24.07 5.68
N VAL A 416 -0.36 22.96 4.97
CA VAL A 416 0.31 22.97 3.64
C VAL A 416 -0.40 23.88 2.65
N LEU A 417 -1.73 23.87 2.62
CA LEU A 417 -2.54 24.73 1.76
C LEU A 417 -2.34 26.23 2.07
N VAL A 418 -2.31 26.59 3.36
CA VAL A 418 -2.04 27.96 3.79
C VAL A 418 -0.61 28.38 3.41
N MET A 419 0.37 27.48 3.61
CA MET A 419 1.77 27.75 3.23
C MET A 419 1.92 28.00 1.73
N LEU A 420 1.26 27.19 0.89
CA LEU A 420 1.26 27.34 -0.56
C LEU A 420 0.72 28.72 -0.97
N VAL A 421 -0.44 29.11 -0.43
CA VAL A 421 -1.06 30.41 -0.73
C VAL A 421 -0.13 31.56 -0.33
N PHE A 422 0.48 31.51 0.87
CA PHE A 422 1.44 32.52 1.31
C PHE A 422 2.72 32.58 0.47
N ASN A 423 3.18 31.45 -0.08
CA ASN A 423 4.38 31.41 -0.91
C ASN A 423 4.10 31.85 -2.36
N VAL A 424 2.98 31.44 -2.95
CA VAL A 424 2.71 31.58 -4.40
C VAL A 424 1.99 32.90 -4.74
N VAL A 425 1.06 33.35 -3.90
CA VAL A 425 0.28 34.57 -4.18
C VAL A 425 1.15 35.83 -4.31
N PRO A 426 2.22 36.06 -3.52
CA PRO A 426 3.11 37.19 -3.74
C PRO A 426 3.65 37.26 -5.17
N PHE A 427 4.20 36.16 -5.71
CA PHE A 427 4.73 36.10 -7.08
C PHE A 427 3.67 36.31 -8.17
N ILE A 428 2.42 35.90 -7.92
CA ILE A 428 1.29 36.18 -8.83
C ILE A 428 0.94 37.67 -8.83
N LEU A 429 1.04 38.35 -7.68
CA LEU A 429 0.70 39.77 -7.54
C LEU A 429 1.84 40.72 -7.94
N MET A 430 3.10 40.28 -7.88
CA MET A 430 4.31 41.03 -8.28
C MET A 430 4.10 41.93 -9.52
N PRO A 431 3.80 41.41 -10.73
CA PRO A 431 3.72 42.22 -11.95
C PRO A 431 2.57 43.24 -11.96
N PHE A 432 1.56 43.07 -11.11
CA PHE A 432 0.46 44.03 -10.97
C PHE A 432 0.80 45.15 -9.97
N LEU A 433 1.64 44.86 -8.98
CA LEU A 433 1.99 45.77 -7.89
C LEU A 433 3.26 46.59 -8.16
N GLU A 434 4.21 46.10 -8.97
CA GLU A 434 5.42 46.85 -9.36
C GLU A 434 5.11 48.21 -10.00
N ASN A 435 4.01 48.31 -10.77
CA ASN A 435 3.56 49.56 -11.39
C ASN A 435 2.92 50.55 -10.40
N VAL A 436 2.64 50.12 -9.17
CA VAL A 436 1.92 50.90 -8.15
C VAL A 436 2.81 51.21 -6.93
N ILE A 437 3.73 50.30 -6.59
CA ILE A 437 4.52 50.34 -5.36
C ILE A 437 6.02 50.29 -5.71
N LYS A 438 6.74 51.39 -5.50
CA LYS A 438 8.20 51.52 -5.74
C LYS A 438 9.10 50.76 -4.74
N PHE A 439 8.52 49.87 -3.94
CA PHE A 439 9.27 49.08 -2.95
C PHE A 439 9.82 47.80 -3.61
N ASP A 440 10.95 47.28 -3.13
CA ASP A 440 11.46 46.00 -3.62
C ASP A 440 10.60 44.83 -3.11
N LEU A 441 9.51 44.61 -3.84
CA LEU A 441 8.52 43.59 -3.58
C LEU A 441 9.08 42.17 -3.87
N THR A 442 10.12 42.06 -4.71
CA THR A 442 10.77 40.78 -5.02
C THR A 442 11.42 40.18 -3.78
N THR A 443 12.17 40.98 -3.02
CA THR A 443 12.83 40.56 -1.78
C THR A 443 11.81 40.11 -0.72
N ILE A 444 10.62 40.71 -0.67
CA ILE A 444 9.53 40.25 0.21
C ILE A 444 9.01 38.88 -0.24
N ALA A 445 8.77 38.66 -1.54
CA ALA A 445 8.30 37.38 -2.05
C ALA A 445 9.30 36.24 -1.77
N PHE A 446 10.59 36.45 -2.02
CA PHE A 446 11.64 35.46 -1.73
C PHE A 446 11.81 35.16 -0.24
N THR A 447 11.73 36.17 0.63
CA THR A 447 11.84 35.95 2.09
C THR A 447 10.65 35.15 2.62
N LEU A 448 9.43 35.43 2.16
CA LEU A 448 8.23 34.64 2.47
C LEU A 448 8.35 33.18 1.98
N SER A 449 8.75 32.98 0.71
CA SER A 449 8.98 31.67 0.09
C SER A 449 9.99 30.82 0.87
N THR A 450 11.10 31.44 1.29
CA THR A 450 12.17 30.80 2.08
C THR A 450 11.66 30.35 3.45
N VAL A 451 10.90 31.21 4.14
CA VAL A 451 10.27 30.88 5.43
C VAL A 451 9.26 29.74 5.24
N GLY A 452 8.38 29.82 4.25
CA GLY A 452 7.34 28.82 4.03
C GLY A 452 7.90 27.42 3.74
N SER A 453 8.96 27.35 2.93
CA SER A 453 9.65 26.10 2.60
C SER A 453 10.29 25.43 3.83
N SER A 454 10.78 26.21 4.79
CA SER A 454 11.42 25.68 6.01
C SER A 454 10.42 24.97 6.95
N VAL A 455 9.18 25.43 7.03
CA VAL A 455 8.16 24.86 7.94
C VAL A 455 7.75 23.46 7.50
N GLN A 456 7.70 23.16 6.19
CA GLN A 456 7.44 21.80 5.72
C GLN A 456 8.54 20.81 6.15
N ALA A 457 9.80 21.26 6.18
CA ALA A 457 10.93 20.48 6.70
C ALA A 457 10.83 20.28 8.22
N LEU A 458 10.51 21.33 8.98
CA LEU A 458 10.32 21.27 10.44
C LEU A 458 9.14 20.36 10.83
N LEU A 459 8.02 20.42 10.11
CA LEU A 459 6.86 19.53 10.30
C LEU A 459 7.19 18.07 9.99
N PHE A 460 8.10 17.80 9.04
CA PHE A 460 8.60 16.46 8.78
C PHE A 460 9.53 15.97 9.91
N LEU A 461 10.50 16.78 10.32
CA LEU A 461 11.44 16.44 11.40
C LEU A 461 10.71 16.18 12.73
N SER A 462 9.72 17.02 13.06
CA SER A 462 8.80 16.84 14.19
C SER A 462 8.09 15.48 14.16
N ARG A 463 7.55 15.06 13.00
CA ARG A 463 6.91 13.73 12.85
C ARG A 463 7.87 12.56 12.99
N THR A 464 9.12 12.73 12.58
CA THR A 464 10.15 11.68 12.73
C THR A 464 10.71 11.56 14.16
N GLY A 465 10.26 12.40 15.10
CA GLY A 465 10.77 12.40 16.49
C GLY A 465 12.22 12.85 16.61
N LYS A 466 12.73 13.61 15.62
CA LYS A 466 14.13 14.03 15.53
C LYS A 466 14.40 15.46 16.00
N LEU A 467 13.35 16.18 16.41
CA LEU A 467 13.51 17.44 17.13
C LEU A 467 13.44 17.15 18.64
N PRO A 468 14.36 17.68 19.46
CA PRO A 468 14.14 17.74 20.91
C PRO A 468 12.88 18.57 21.19
N CYS A 469 12.18 18.24 22.28
CA CYS A 469 10.97 18.92 22.73
C CYS A 469 11.26 20.37 23.17
#